data_AF-A0AAJ2WBH6-F1
#
_entry.id   AF-A0AAJ2WBH6-F1
#
_cell.length_a   1.000
_cell.length_b   1.000
_cell.length_c   1.000
_cell.angle_alpha   90.00
_cell.angle_beta   90.00
_cell.angle_gamma   90.00
#
_symmetry.space_group_name_H-M   'P 1'
#
loop_
_entity.id
_entity.type
_entity.pdbx_description
1 polymer ?
#
loop_
_entity_poly.entity_id
_entity_poly.type
_entity_poly.pdbx_seq_one_letter_code
_entity_poly.pdbx_strand_id
1 'polypeptide(L)'
;MLKSNKWLYIAILSPFLLVSLPFFINGNLSKGNLLYSNNSKLILDHEDSIKSEIMTHLKDDGKYVKSVTILPNTARGGYDDSGDMGGHYHIYFSAYVNDNPKQSLNVELYFPDASIHAFTVVHPNPFKDKKKMKRWFIGDIKISDDPSWDGK
;
A
#
# COMPACT_ATOMS: atom_id res chain seq x y z
N MET A 1 37.27 -3.97 45.71
CA MET A 1 36.33 -2.94 45.22
C MET A 1 36.66 -2.60 43.78
N LEU A 2 36.00 -3.21 42.78
CA LEU A 2 36.15 -2.77 41.39
C LEU A 2 35.39 -1.45 41.23
N LYS A 3 36.10 -0.36 40.96
CA LYS A 3 35.50 0.92 40.56
C LYS A 3 34.77 0.70 39.23
N SER A 4 33.44 0.74 39.27
CA SER A 4 32.60 0.64 38.08
C SER A 4 32.84 1.86 37.19
N ASN A 5 33.64 1.68 36.14
CA ASN A 5 33.79 2.67 35.08
C ASN A 5 32.59 2.58 34.14
N LYS A 6 31.47 3.16 34.57
CA LYS A 6 30.20 3.23 33.80
C LYS A 6 30.40 3.75 32.37
N TRP A 7 31.41 4.60 32.16
CA TRP A 7 31.80 5.15 30.86
C TRP A 7 32.31 4.10 29.85
N LEU A 8 32.93 3.01 30.31
CA LEU A 8 33.46 1.96 29.43
C LEU A 8 32.32 1.16 28.77
N TYR A 9 31.23 0.91 29.51
CA TYR A 9 30.04 0.24 28.99
C TYR A 9 29.35 1.07 27.90
N ILE A 10 29.30 2.40 28.07
CA ILE A 10 28.73 3.31 27.07
C ILE A 10 29.55 3.27 25.77
N ALA A 11 30.88 3.25 25.86
CA ALA A 11 31.74 3.19 24.68
C ALA A 11 31.64 1.85 23.92
N ILE A 12 31.45 0.73 24.63
CA ILE A 12 31.33 -0.60 24.02
C ILE A 12 29.94 -0.81 23.38
N LEU A 13 28.87 -0.25 23.97
CA LEU A 13 27.51 -0.34 23.42
C LEU A 13 27.22 0.68 22.32
N SER A 14 27.98 1.78 22.25
CA SER A 14 27.84 2.85 21.25
C SER A 14 27.82 2.35 19.78
N PRO A 15 28.74 1.47 19.32
CA PRO A 15 28.69 0.96 17.95
C PRO A 15 27.47 0.06 17.69
N PHE A 16 27.00 -0.70 18.69
CA PHE A 16 25.80 -1.54 18.54
C PHE A 16 24.53 -0.70 18.47
N LEU A 17 24.45 0.41 19.22
CA LEU A 17 23.36 1.38 19.11
C LEU A 17 23.35 2.07 17.75
N LEU A 18 24.50 2.44 17.18
CA LEU A 18 24.57 3.07 15.86
C LEU A 18 24.23 2.12 14.70
N VAL A 19 24.61 0.84 14.79
CA VAL A 19 24.29 -0.18 13.77
C VAL A 19 22.83 -0.65 13.86
N SER A 20 22.25 -0.67 15.06
CA SER A 20 20.85 -1.01 15.26
C SER A 20 19.90 0.19 15.15
N LEU A 21 20.40 1.44 15.25
CA LEU A 21 19.61 2.65 15.05
C LEU A 21 18.83 2.63 13.72
N PRO A 22 19.42 2.28 12.56
CA PRO A 22 18.62 2.15 11.34
C PRO A 22 17.57 1.04 11.42
N PHE A 23 17.77 -0.02 12.21
CA PHE A 23 16.75 -1.06 12.43
C PHE A 23 15.62 -0.60 13.38
N PHE A 24 15.90 0.21 14.41
CA PHE A 24 14.89 0.75 15.32
C PHE A 24 14.19 2.00 14.75
N ILE A 25 14.90 2.81 13.96
CA ILE A 25 14.34 3.94 13.20
C ILE A 25 13.52 3.42 12.01
N ASN A 26 13.93 2.33 11.33
CA ASN A 26 13.07 1.62 10.37
C ASN A 26 11.99 0.75 11.03
N GLY A 27 12.16 0.40 12.31
CA GLY A 27 11.26 -0.50 13.05
C GLY A 27 10.06 0.19 13.69
N ASN A 28 10.06 1.52 13.75
CA ASN A 28 8.91 2.31 14.21
C ASN A 28 8.43 3.24 13.09
N LEU A 29 7.75 2.62 12.13
CA LEU A 29 7.32 3.14 10.83
C LEU A 29 6.14 4.12 10.89
N SER A 30 6.00 4.92 11.94
CA SER A 30 4.83 5.83 12.04
C SER A 30 5.06 7.22 11.45
N LYS A 31 6.28 7.61 11.03
CA LYS A 31 6.53 8.98 10.49
C LYS A 31 7.87 9.28 9.78
N GLY A 32 8.73 8.30 9.48
CA GLY A 32 10.07 8.57 8.91
C GLY A 32 10.23 8.08 7.48
N ASN A 33 10.11 8.99 6.50
CA ASN A 33 10.42 8.86 5.06
C ASN A 33 11.01 7.51 4.58
N LEU A 34 10.21 6.44 4.52
CA LEU A 34 10.41 5.47 3.45
C LEU A 34 10.12 6.23 2.16
N LEU A 35 11.00 6.15 1.17
CA LEU A 35 10.75 6.70 -0.18
C LEU A 35 9.64 5.87 -0.84
N TYR A 36 8.42 6.00 -0.34
CA TYR A 36 7.23 5.45 -0.95
C TYR A 36 6.97 6.19 -2.24
N SER A 37 6.61 5.44 -3.28
CA SER A 37 6.01 6.05 -4.47
C SER A 37 4.77 6.84 -4.04
N ASN A 38 4.39 7.86 -4.82
CA ASN A 38 3.16 8.62 -4.53
C ASN A 38 1.92 7.70 -4.42
N ASN A 39 1.89 6.61 -5.19
CA ASN A 39 0.86 5.59 -5.12
C ASN A 39 0.85 4.88 -3.77
N SER A 40 2.01 4.36 -3.33
CA SER A 40 2.13 3.71 -2.02
C SER A 40 1.78 4.66 -0.88
N LYS A 41 2.20 5.93 -0.98
CA LYS A 41 1.86 6.95 0.02
C LYS A 41 0.35 7.19 0.09
N LEU A 42 -0.34 7.29 -1.06
CA LEU A 42 -1.79 7.46 -1.09
C LEU A 42 -2.50 6.27 -0.43
N ILE A 43 -2.09 5.04 -0.73
CA ILE A 43 -2.67 3.85 -0.09
C ILE A 43 -2.45 3.88 1.42
N LEU A 44 -1.26 4.24 1.88
CA LEU A 44 -0.96 4.35 3.31
C LEU A 44 -1.76 5.46 4.00
N ASP A 45 -1.87 6.63 3.37
CA ASP A 45 -2.64 7.77 3.90
C ASP A 45 -4.15 7.42 4.04
N HIS A 46 -4.64 6.44 3.28
CA HIS A 46 -6.05 6.02 3.23
C HIS A 46 -6.27 4.54 3.61
N GLU A 47 -5.31 3.93 4.30
CA GLU A 47 -5.25 2.46 4.50
C GLU A 47 -6.51 1.90 5.15
N ASP A 48 -7.01 2.54 6.21
CA ASP A 48 -8.19 2.08 6.93
C ASP A 48 -9.46 2.14 6.08
N SER A 49 -9.62 3.20 5.27
CA SER A 49 -10.76 3.35 4.37
C SER A 49 -10.72 2.30 3.26
N ILE A 50 -9.55 2.09 2.67
CA ILE A 50 -9.35 1.08 1.61
C ILE A 50 -9.63 -0.33 2.14
N LYS A 51 -9.08 -0.68 3.31
CA LYS A 51 -9.34 -1.98 3.95
C LYS A 51 -10.83 -2.20 4.21
N SER A 52 -11.51 -1.18 4.74
CA SER A 52 -12.95 -1.26 4.99
C SER A 52 -13.74 -1.49 3.70
N GLU A 53 -13.41 -0.77 2.63
CA GLU A 53 -14.09 -0.92 1.33
C GLU A 53 -13.87 -2.33 0.74
N ILE A 54 -12.64 -2.84 0.78
CA ILE A 54 -12.30 -4.22 0.35
C ILE A 54 -13.11 -5.24 1.15
N MET A 55 -13.20 -5.08 2.47
CA MET A 55 -13.97 -6.00 3.33
C MET A 55 -15.45 -5.99 2.96
N THR A 56 -16.03 -4.82 2.66
CA THR A 56 -17.42 -4.70 2.23
C THR A 56 -17.64 -5.41 0.90
N HIS A 57 -16.84 -5.09 -0.12
CA HIS A 57 -16.92 -5.74 -1.43
C HIS A 57 -16.84 -7.27 -1.35
N LEU A 58 -15.86 -7.80 -0.61
CA LEU A 58 -15.70 -9.24 -0.48
C LEU A 58 -16.85 -9.90 0.30
N LYS A 59 -17.42 -9.21 1.30
CA LYS A 59 -18.59 -9.72 2.03
C LYS A 59 -19.84 -9.75 1.14
N ASP A 60 -20.01 -8.74 0.30
CA ASP A 60 -21.10 -8.67 -0.66
C ASP A 60 -20.99 -9.81 -1.70
N ASP A 61 -19.76 -10.19 -2.06
CA ASP A 61 -19.44 -11.38 -2.89
C ASP A 61 -19.53 -12.71 -2.12
N GLY A 62 -20.00 -12.69 -0.86
CA GLY A 62 -20.17 -13.88 -0.02
C GLY A 62 -18.89 -14.47 0.56
N LYS A 63 -17.75 -13.76 0.48
CA LYS A 63 -16.48 -14.21 1.06
C LYS A 63 -16.38 -13.84 2.54
N TYR A 64 -15.88 -14.78 3.34
CA TYR A 64 -15.61 -14.52 4.76
C TYR A 64 -14.28 -13.77 4.93
N VAL A 65 -14.36 -12.54 5.46
CA VAL A 65 -13.20 -11.68 5.70
C VAL A 65 -13.22 -11.10 7.11
N LYS A 66 -12.23 -11.48 7.91
CA LYS A 66 -11.95 -11.00 9.27
C LYS A 66 -10.97 -9.83 9.27
N SER A 67 -9.92 -9.90 8.45
CA SER A 67 -8.86 -8.89 8.34
C SER A 67 -8.38 -8.76 6.91
N VAL A 68 -7.86 -7.58 6.56
CA VAL A 68 -7.19 -7.31 5.27
C VAL A 68 -5.81 -6.73 5.59
N THR A 69 -4.80 -7.29 4.93
CA THR A 69 -3.43 -6.81 5.02
C THR A 69 -2.94 -6.39 3.63
N ILE A 70 -2.63 -5.11 3.48
CA ILE A 70 -2.09 -4.55 2.24
C ILE A 70 -0.58 -4.83 2.19
N LEU A 71 -0.08 -5.36 1.07
CA LEU A 71 1.35 -5.58 0.91
C LEU A 71 2.07 -4.25 0.61
N PRO A 72 3.09 -3.89 1.39
CA PRO A 72 3.86 -2.68 1.14
C PRO A 72 4.58 -2.74 -0.21
N ASN A 73 4.77 -1.58 -0.84
CA ASN A 73 5.55 -1.42 -2.08
C ASN A 73 5.05 -2.19 -3.31
N THR A 74 3.79 -2.65 -3.29
CA THR A 74 3.16 -3.31 -4.45
C THR A 74 2.36 -2.35 -5.33
N ALA A 75 2.14 -1.11 -4.87
CA ALA A 75 1.34 -0.11 -5.55
C ALA A 75 1.94 0.33 -6.90
N ARG A 76 1.21 0.09 -7.98
CA ARG A 76 1.55 0.50 -9.36
C ARG A 76 0.37 1.26 -9.93
N GLY A 77 0.63 2.39 -10.57
CA GLY A 77 -0.44 3.20 -11.14
C GLY A 77 -0.14 3.60 -12.56
N GLY A 78 -1.20 3.74 -13.35
CA GLY A 78 -1.15 3.98 -14.78
C GLY A 78 -2.50 4.50 -15.27
N TYR A 79 -2.50 5.09 -16.46
CA TYR A 79 -3.74 5.39 -17.15
C TYR A 79 -4.16 4.17 -17.97
N ASP A 80 -5.45 4.09 -18.31
CA ASP A 80 -5.93 3.15 -19.31
C ASP A 80 -5.14 3.26 -20.61
N ASP A 81 -4.81 2.11 -21.22
CA ASP A 81 -4.21 2.02 -22.56
C ASP A 81 -5.28 2.19 -23.65
N SER A 82 -6.10 3.22 -23.52
CA SER A 82 -7.30 3.41 -24.34
C SER A 82 -7.08 4.29 -25.57
N GLY A 83 -5.85 4.78 -25.79
CA GLY A 83 -5.40 5.46 -27.02
C GLY A 83 -6.34 6.54 -27.54
N ASP A 84 -7.36 6.12 -28.29
CA ASP A 84 -8.33 6.95 -29.01
C ASP A 84 -9.56 7.35 -28.17
N MET A 85 -9.78 6.76 -26.98
CA MET A 85 -10.98 7.01 -26.17
C MET A 85 -10.74 7.86 -24.91
N GLY A 86 -9.48 8.20 -24.60
CA GLY A 86 -9.13 8.81 -23.31
C GLY A 86 -9.30 7.80 -22.17
N GLY A 87 -8.77 8.12 -21.00
CA GLY A 87 -8.62 7.13 -19.93
C GLY A 87 -8.59 7.75 -18.56
N HIS A 88 -8.68 6.91 -17.55
CA HIS A 88 -8.59 7.29 -16.15
C HIS A 88 -7.34 6.72 -15.51
N TYR A 89 -6.90 7.34 -14.43
CA TYR A 89 -5.81 6.83 -13.63
C TYR A 89 -6.30 5.72 -12.70
N HIS A 90 -5.48 4.69 -12.55
CA HIS A 90 -5.73 3.56 -11.67
C HIS A 90 -4.51 3.31 -10.80
N ILE A 91 -4.72 2.72 -9.63
CA ILE A 91 -3.66 2.16 -8.80
C ILE A 91 -3.99 0.71 -8.46
N TYR A 92 -3.13 -0.21 -8.88
CA TYR A 92 -3.17 -1.61 -8.52
C TYR A 92 -2.22 -1.91 -7.39
N PHE A 93 -2.64 -2.73 -6.44
CA PHE A 93 -1.79 -3.18 -5.34
C PHE A 93 -2.21 -4.56 -4.86
N SER A 94 -1.29 -5.25 -4.20
CA SER A 94 -1.55 -6.58 -3.66
C SER A 94 -1.98 -6.49 -2.19
N ALA A 95 -2.93 -7.34 -1.82
CA ALA A 95 -3.34 -7.54 -0.43
C ALA A 95 -3.53 -9.05 -0.17
N TYR A 96 -3.69 -9.43 1.09
CA TYR A 96 -4.23 -10.73 1.46
C TYR A 96 -5.21 -10.57 2.63
N VAL A 97 -6.05 -11.57 2.84
CA VAL A 97 -7.07 -11.53 3.89
C VAL A 97 -6.87 -12.63 4.93
N ASN A 98 -7.50 -12.45 6.09
CA ASN A 98 -7.53 -13.42 7.19
C ASN A 98 -6.15 -13.89 7.67
N ASP A 99 -5.15 -13.03 7.54
CA ASP A 99 -3.75 -13.36 7.83
C ASP A 99 -3.23 -14.59 7.06
N ASN A 100 -3.84 -14.88 5.91
CA ASN A 100 -3.51 -16.01 5.05
C ASN A 100 -3.03 -15.52 3.66
N PRO A 101 -1.72 -15.55 3.38
CA PRO A 101 -1.17 -15.12 2.09
C PRO A 101 -1.70 -15.90 0.87
N LYS A 102 -2.26 -17.10 1.07
CA LYS A 102 -2.91 -17.87 -0.01
C LYS A 102 -4.22 -17.24 -0.46
N GLN A 103 -4.93 -16.57 0.44
CA GLN A 103 -6.10 -15.74 0.14
C GLN A 103 -5.62 -14.35 -0.31
N SER A 104 -4.92 -14.32 -1.44
CA SER A 104 -4.33 -13.09 -1.98
C SER A 104 -5.28 -12.39 -2.95
N LEU A 105 -5.11 -11.08 -3.02
CA LEU A 105 -5.92 -10.14 -3.79
C LEU A 105 -5.00 -9.25 -4.63
N ASN A 106 -5.43 -8.93 -5.84
CA ASN A 106 -4.95 -7.76 -6.56
C ASN A 106 -6.12 -6.77 -6.67
N VAL A 107 -5.97 -5.61 -6.06
CA VAL A 107 -7.04 -4.63 -5.87
C VAL A 107 -6.74 -3.40 -6.73
N GLU A 108 -7.76 -2.91 -7.41
CA GLU A 108 -7.74 -1.67 -8.17
C GLU A 108 -8.38 -0.52 -7.40
N LEU A 109 -7.70 0.63 -7.36
CA LEU A 109 -8.33 1.92 -7.09
C LEU A 109 -8.54 2.67 -8.40
N TYR A 110 -9.79 3.04 -8.67
CA TYR A 110 -10.19 3.83 -9.82
C TYR A 110 -10.31 5.31 -9.46
N PHE A 111 -9.71 6.21 -10.26
CA PHE A 111 -9.75 7.66 -10.04
C PHE A 111 -10.54 8.37 -11.14
N PRO A 112 -11.85 8.61 -10.95
CA PRO A 112 -12.71 9.21 -11.98
C PRO A 112 -12.27 10.62 -12.39
N ASP A 113 -11.74 11.40 -11.44
CA ASP A 113 -11.34 12.79 -11.67
C ASP A 113 -9.92 12.92 -12.24
N ALA A 114 -9.16 11.83 -12.24
CA ALA A 114 -7.84 11.74 -12.84
C ALA A 114 -7.94 11.22 -14.28
N SER A 115 -8.64 11.96 -15.14
CA SER A 115 -8.79 11.60 -16.55
C SER A 115 -7.77 12.27 -17.46
N ILE A 116 -7.54 11.63 -18.60
CA ILE A 116 -6.78 12.12 -19.76
C ILE A 116 -7.65 12.07 -21.01
N HIS A 117 -7.40 12.99 -21.93
CA HIS A 117 -8.10 13.05 -23.20
C HIS A 117 -7.60 11.94 -24.15
N ALA A 118 -8.41 11.62 -25.16
CA ALA A 118 -8.00 10.81 -26.29
C ALA A 118 -6.72 11.35 -26.94
N PHE A 119 -5.89 10.45 -27.46
CA PHE A 119 -4.62 10.71 -28.13
C PHE A 119 -3.56 11.42 -27.25
N THR A 120 -3.69 11.31 -25.92
CA THR A 120 -2.67 11.83 -25.00
C THR A 120 -1.42 10.96 -25.09
N VAL A 121 -0.41 11.43 -25.81
CA VAL A 121 0.88 10.72 -25.98
C VAL A 121 1.73 10.76 -24.70
N VAL A 122 1.68 11.87 -23.96
CA VAL A 122 2.45 12.07 -22.73
C VAL A 122 1.50 12.11 -21.54
N HIS A 123 1.49 11.03 -20.77
CA HIS A 123 0.65 10.92 -19.58
C HIS A 123 1.07 11.92 -18.50
N PRO A 124 0.17 12.82 -18.06
CA PRO A 124 0.48 13.76 -17.00
C PRO A 124 0.56 13.04 -15.66
N ASN A 125 1.47 13.49 -14.79
CA ASN A 125 1.50 13.02 -13.41
C ASN A 125 0.23 13.48 -12.66
N PRO A 126 -0.67 12.56 -12.24
CA PRO A 126 -1.96 12.93 -11.65
C PRO A 126 -1.79 13.56 -10.26
N PHE A 127 -0.68 13.28 -9.56
CA PHE A 127 -0.39 13.83 -8.22
C PHE A 127 -0.03 15.32 -8.22
N LYS A 128 0.20 15.93 -9.39
CA LYS A 128 0.42 17.38 -9.48
C LYS A 128 -0.85 18.16 -9.10
N ASP A 129 -2.03 17.61 -9.37
CA ASP A 129 -3.31 18.17 -8.94
C ASP A 129 -3.95 17.28 -7.88
N LYS A 130 -3.82 17.69 -6.62
CA LYS A 130 -4.38 16.94 -5.49
C LYS A 130 -5.89 16.72 -5.61
N LYS A 131 -6.64 17.59 -6.30
CA LYS A 131 -8.09 17.43 -6.44
C LYS A 131 -8.44 16.16 -7.22
N LYS A 132 -7.63 15.80 -8.22
CA LYS A 132 -7.83 14.60 -9.05
C LYS A 132 -7.68 13.30 -8.27
N MET A 133 -6.91 13.33 -7.18
CA MET A 133 -6.63 12.16 -6.35
C MET A 133 -7.53 12.05 -5.12
N LYS A 134 -8.46 12.99 -4.89
CA LYS A 134 -9.31 13.01 -3.70
C LYS A 134 -10.41 11.95 -3.72
N ARG A 135 -11.02 11.76 -4.89
CA ARG A 135 -12.13 10.82 -5.08
C ARG A 135 -11.59 9.59 -5.78
N TRP A 136 -11.79 8.45 -5.14
CA TRP A 136 -11.42 7.14 -5.65
C TRP A 136 -12.46 6.12 -5.21
N PHE A 137 -12.51 5.00 -5.91
CA PHE A 137 -13.38 3.87 -5.63
C PHE A 137 -12.59 2.57 -5.76
N ILE A 138 -13.06 1.51 -5.10
CA ILE A 138 -12.60 0.16 -5.43
C ILE A 138 -13.16 -0.20 -6.80
N GLY A 139 -12.25 -0.52 -7.73
CA GLY A 139 -12.58 -1.08 -9.04
C GLY A 139 -12.64 -2.60 -8.95
N ASP A 140 -11.90 -3.28 -9.82
CA ASP A 140 -11.79 -4.72 -9.79
C ASP A 140 -10.98 -5.24 -8.58
N ILE A 141 -11.50 -6.31 -7.96
CA ILE A 141 -10.74 -7.15 -7.02
C ILE A 141 -10.54 -8.52 -7.66
N LYS A 142 -9.30 -8.84 -8.03
CA LYS A 142 -8.93 -10.17 -8.52
C LYS A 142 -8.49 -11.03 -7.34
N ILE A 143 -9.24 -12.08 -7.05
CA ILE A 143 -8.91 -13.07 -6.01
C ILE A 143 -8.00 -14.17 -6.57
N SER A 144 -7.12 -14.71 -5.74
CA SER A 144 -6.35 -15.90 -6.09
C SER A 144 -7.23 -17.14 -6.24
N ASP A 145 -6.86 -18.03 -7.16
CA ASP A 145 -7.46 -19.34 -7.31
C ASP A 145 -6.82 -20.33 -6.30
N ASP A 146 -7.19 -20.19 -5.03
CA ASP A 146 -6.72 -21.06 -3.94
C ASP A 146 -7.90 -21.65 -3.15
N PRO A 147 -7.91 -22.96 -2.84
CA PRO A 147 -9.00 -23.61 -2.11
C PRO A 147 -9.29 -23.02 -0.73
N SER A 148 -8.35 -22.27 -0.14
CA SER A 148 -8.55 -21.62 1.15
C SER A 148 -9.71 -20.61 1.14
N TRP A 149 -10.14 -20.11 -0.02
CA TRP A 149 -11.31 -19.23 -0.14
C TRP A 149 -12.64 -19.91 0.16
N ASP A 150 -12.71 -21.25 0.03
CA ASP A 150 -13.95 -22.02 0.11
C ASP A 150 -14.23 -22.62 1.52
N GLY A 151 -13.46 -22.20 2.53
CA GLY A 151 -13.76 -22.50 3.93
C GLY A 151 -13.76 -23.98 4.30
N LYS A 152 -12.88 -24.79 3.70
CA LYS A 152 -12.62 -26.18 4.14
C LYS A 152 -11.57 -26.25 5.25
#